data_AF-U2YUJ1-F1
#
_entry.id   AF-U2YUJ1-F1
#
_cell.length_a   1.000
_cell.length_b   1.000
_cell.length_c   1.000
_cell.angle_alpha   90.00
_cell.angle_beta   90.00
_cell.angle_gamma   90.00
#
_symmetry.space_group_name_H-M   'P 1'
#
loop_
_entity.id
_entity.type
_entity.pdbx_description
1 polymer ?
#
loop_
_entity_poly.entity_id
_entity_poly.type
_entity_poly.pdbx_seq_one_letter_code
_entity_poly.pdbx_strand_id
1 'polypeptide(L)'
;MTEPDQPPTPDRLPELLERGTHKEVVAYLDRLGAAETETRKRALRAVRDVATERPRSVEELVDPLSTFLTDEDRAVRLTTAKLFVTPAQAKPNVVLSAVDTLADRLADDEEFYYVRARCAEALDYVALNSPQDVADPDMLADLRI
;
A
#
# COMPACT_ATOMS: atom_id res chain seq x y z
N MET A 1 14.46 -17.83 15.46
CA MET A 1 14.60 -16.68 16.37
C MET A 1 14.98 -15.49 15.52
N THR A 2 14.01 -14.65 15.19
CA THR A 2 14.21 -13.44 14.39
C THR A 2 14.90 -12.41 15.29
N GLU A 3 16.20 -12.19 15.12
CA GLU A 3 16.94 -11.21 15.93
C GLU A 3 16.35 -9.80 15.71
N PRO A 4 15.83 -9.15 16.76
CA PRO A 4 15.09 -7.90 16.64
C PRO A 4 15.94 -6.68 16.25
N ASP A 5 17.27 -6.78 16.36
CA ASP A 5 18.22 -5.65 16.13
C ASP A 5 18.77 -5.55 14.71
N GLN A 6 18.48 -6.52 13.83
CA GLN A 6 19.03 -6.46 12.48
C GLN A 6 18.22 -5.48 11.61
N PRO A 7 18.87 -4.57 10.87
CA PRO A 7 18.18 -3.62 10.00
C PRO A 7 17.32 -4.35 8.96
N PRO A 8 16.21 -3.75 8.53
CA PRO A 8 15.34 -4.36 7.53
C PRO A 8 16.11 -4.56 6.22
N THR A 9 15.97 -5.74 5.62
CA THR A 9 16.56 -6.09 4.33
C THR A 9 15.43 -6.41 3.33
N PRO A 10 15.51 -5.97 2.08
CA PRO A 10 14.42 -6.12 1.11
C PRO A 10 13.89 -7.56 0.96
N ASP A 11 14.78 -8.54 1.02
CA ASP A 11 14.47 -9.95 0.79
C ASP A 11 13.77 -10.62 1.98
N ARG A 12 13.82 -10.00 3.17
CA ARG A 12 13.27 -10.58 4.40
C ARG A 12 11.75 -10.47 4.48
N LEU A 13 11.17 -9.46 3.83
CA LEU A 13 9.73 -9.24 3.91
C LEU A 13 8.93 -10.33 3.18
N PRO A 14 9.28 -10.74 1.94
CA PRO A 14 8.70 -11.93 1.32
C PRO A 14 8.79 -13.20 2.18
N GLU A 15 9.94 -13.46 2.81
CA GLU A 15 10.11 -14.63 3.69
C GLU A 15 9.18 -14.57 4.91
N LEU A 16 9.00 -13.37 5.50
CA LEU A 16 8.08 -13.15 6.61
C LEU A 16 6.62 -13.29 6.18
N LEU A 17 6.25 -12.93 4.95
CA LEU A 17 4.90 -13.18 4.42
C LEU A 17 4.60 -14.68 4.31
N GLU A 18 5.62 -15.50 4.01
CA GLU A 18 5.43 -16.94 3.86
C GLU A 18 5.49 -17.71 5.19
N ARG A 19 6.32 -17.27 6.13
CA ARG A 19 6.68 -18.06 7.33
C ARG A 19 6.50 -17.33 8.65
N GLY A 20 6.37 -16.01 8.59
CA GLY A 20 6.25 -15.15 9.76
C GLY A 20 4.84 -15.14 10.31
N THR A 21 4.73 -14.84 11.60
CA THR A 21 3.45 -14.48 12.19
C THR A 21 3.06 -13.07 11.74
N HIS A 22 1.76 -12.79 11.66
CA HIS A 22 1.25 -11.44 11.37
C HIS A 22 1.95 -10.35 12.19
N LYS A 23 2.13 -10.59 13.50
CA LYS A 23 2.82 -9.68 14.42
C LYS A 23 4.27 -9.42 14.02
N GLU A 24 5.00 -10.44 13.55
CA GLU A 24 6.38 -10.27 13.08
C GLU A 24 6.45 -9.46 11.80
N VAL A 25 5.49 -9.64 10.89
CA VAL A 25 5.41 -8.87 9.64
C VAL A 25 5.11 -7.40 9.95
N VAL A 26 4.16 -7.11 10.83
CA VAL A 26 3.84 -5.73 11.25
C VAL A 26 5.04 -5.08 11.92
N ALA A 27 5.69 -5.74 12.89
CA ALA A 27 6.89 -5.22 13.54
C ALA A 27 8.07 -5.02 12.57
N TYR A 28 8.09 -5.75 11.45
CA TYR A 28 9.05 -5.51 10.38
C TYR A 28 8.68 -4.27 9.55
N LEU A 29 7.40 -4.09 9.19
CA LEU A 29 6.92 -2.90 8.47
C LEU A 29 7.14 -1.61 9.27
N ASP A 30 6.93 -1.64 10.58
CA ASP A 30 7.21 -0.49 11.46
C ASP A 30 8.69 -0.07 11.38
N ARG A 31 9.60 -1.05 11.48
CA ARG A 31 11.05 -0.81 11.33
C ARG A 31 11.42 -0.37 9.92
N LEU A 32 10.73 -0.90 8.91
CA LEU A 32 10.92 -0.50 7.52
C LEU A 32 10.59 0.98 7.32
N GLY A 33 9.56 1.51 7.99
CA GLY A 33 9.22 2.94 7.95
C GLY A 33 10.38 3.87 8.32
N ALA A 34 11.24 3.44 9.27
CA ALA A 34 12.42 4.21 9.70
C ALA A 34 13.71 3.89 8.90
N ALA A 35 13.66 2.95 7.96
CA ALA A 35 14.82 2.57 7.16
C ALA A 35 15.14 3.60 6.07
N GLU A 36 16.35 3.53 5.51
CA GLU A 36 16.72 4.36 4.35
C GLU A 36 15.76 4.14 3.17
N THR A 37 15.52 5.21 2.39
CA THR A 37 14.57 5.24 1.27
C THR A 37 14.73 4.08 0.29
N GLU A 38 15.96 3.73 -0.08
CA GLU A 38 16.23 2.63 -1.00
C GLU A 38 15.78 1.27 -0.44
N THR A 39 15.94 1.07 0.87
CA THR A 39 15.47 -0.12 1.58
C THR A 39 13.95 -0.19 1.60
N ARG A 40 13.27 0.92 1.93
CA ARG A 40 11.79 1.01 1.88
C ARG A 40 11.27 0.64 0.50
N LYS A 41 11.81 1.29 -0.54
CA LYS A 41 11.42 1.07 -1.93
C LYS A 41 11.62 -0.37 -2.39
N ARG A 42 12.76 -0.99 -2.08
CA ARG A 42 13.05 -2.38 -2.49
C ARG A 42 12.17 -3.38 -1.75
N ALA A 43 11.95 -3.20 -0.45
CA ALA A 43 11.08 -4.08 0.31
C ALA A 43 9.63 -4.01 -0.19
N LEU A 44 9.08 -2.80 -0.40
CA LEU A 44 7.72 -2.64 -0.93
C LEU A 44 7.57 -3.18 -2.35
N ARG A 45 8.61 -3.09 -3.17
CA ARG A 45 8.64 -3.74 -4.48
C ARG A 45 8.51 -5.26 -4.33
N ALA A 46 9.28 -5.85 -3.42
CA ALA A 46 9.22 -7.29 -3.17
C ALA A 46 7.84 -7.73 -2.68
N VAL A 47 7.18 -6.97 -1.79
CA VAL A 47 5.80 -7.25 -1.36
C VAL A 47 4.83 -7.17 -2.54
N ARG A 48 4.94 -6.15 -3.38
CA ARG A 48 4.08 -6.01 -4.56
C ARG A 48 4.23 -7.21 -5.49
N ASP A 49 5.46 -7.68 -5.71
CA ASP A 49 5.72 -8.82 -6.57
C ASP A 49 5.07 -10.10 -5.99
N VAL A 50 5.17 -10.31 -4.66
CA VAL A 50 4.44 -11.39 -3.96
C VAL A 50 2.92 -11.23 -4.07
N ALA A 51 2.39 -10.02 -3.87
CA ALA A 51 0.95 -9.75 -3.98
C ALA A 51 0.43 -10.02 -5.40
N THR A 52 1.23 -9.74 -6.43
CA THR A 52 0.88 -10.00 -7.84
C THR A 52 0.67 -11.50 -8.09
N GLU A 53 1.49 -12.36 -7.48
CA GLU A 53 1.34 -13.81 -7.58
C GLU A 53 0.27 -14.37 -6.63
N ARG A 54 0.14 -13.78 -5.43
CA ARG A 54 -0.73 -14.23 -4.35
C ARG A 54 -1.44 -13.03 -3.71
N PRO A 55 -2.50 -12.48 -4.32
CA PRO A 55 -3.13 -11.25 -3.84
C PRO A 55 -3.61 -11.32 -2.39
N ARG A 56 -4.04 -12.51 -1.95
CA ARG A 56 -4.54 -12.71 -0.59
C ARG A 56 -3.47 -12.66 0.50
N SER A 57 -2.19 -12.74 0.14
CA SER A 57 -1.07 -12.75 1.09
C SER A 57 -0.85 -11.42 1.81
N VAL A 58 -1.44 -10.34 1.30
CA VAL A 58 -1.29 -8.99 1.86
C VAL A 58 -2.59 -8.42 2.44
N GLU A 59 -3.68 -9.20 2.48
CA GLU A 59 -5.00 -8.73 2.97
C GLU A 59 -4.91 -8.16 4.39
N GLU A 60 -4.25 -8.87 5.30
CA GLU A 60 -4.12 -8.42 6.69
C GLU A 60 -3.10 -7.28 6.84
N LEU A 61 -2.35 -6.96 5.79
CA LEU A 61 -1.27 -5.98 5.82
C LEU A 61 -1.66 -4.66 5.16
N VAL A 62 -2.90 -4.52 4.68
CA VAL A 62 -3.39 -3.29 4.06
C VAL A 62 -3.19 -2.10 5.02
N ASP A 63 -3.64 -2.23 6.26
CA ASP A 63 -3.54 -1.16 7.26
C ASP A 63 -2.09 -0.70 7.48
N PRO A 64 -1.12 -1.58 7.86
CA PRO A 64 0.26 -1.15 8.06
C PRO A 64 0.93 -0.70 6.75
N LEU A 65 0.60 -1.29 5.59
CA LEU A 65 1.14 -0.87 4.30
C LEU A 65 0.62 0.51 3.84
N SER A 66 -0.57 0.91 4.29
CA SER A 66 -1.18 2.21 3.93
C SER A 66 -0.32 3.40 4.39
N THR A 67 0.46 3.22 5.46
CA THR A 67 1.38 4.26 5.97
C THR A 67 2.41 4.70 4.94
N PHE A 68 2.78 3.83 3.99
CA PHE A 68 3.73 4.16 2.92
C PHE A 68 3.09 4.90 1.73
N LEU A 69 1.77 5.14 1.73
CA LEU A 69 1.11 6.03 0.76
C LEU A 69 1.38 7.51 1.07
N THR A 70 1.84 7.82 2.28
CA THR A 70 2.21 9.17 2.74
C THR A 70 3.71 9.31 2.97
N ASP A 71 4.53 8.39 2.46
CA ASP A 71 5.99 8.44 2.60
C ASP A 71 6.55 9.73 2.00
N GLU A 72 7.59 10.31 2.62
CA GLU A 72 8.28 11.50 2.11
C GLU A 72 8.83 11.28 0.69
N ASP A 73 9.26 10.06 0.37
CA ASP A 73 9.81 9.73 -0.93
C ASP A 73 8.72 9.31 -1.92
N ARG A 74 8.66 10.05 -3.02
CA ARG A 74 7.70 9.82 -4.11
C ARG A 74 7.80 8.41 -4.71
N ALA A 75 8.99 7.82 -4.81
CA ALA A 75 9.14 6.49 -5.40
C ALA A 75 8.62 5.40 -4.46
N VAL A 76 8.72 5.61 -3.14
CA VAL A 76 8.04 4.80 -2.13
C VAL A 76 6.53 4.91 -2.30
N ARG A 77 5.96 6.13 -2.28
CA ARG A 77 4.50 6.34 -2.48
C ARG A 77 3.98 5.67 -3.75
N LEU A 78 4.68 5.84 -4.87
CA LEU A 78 4.32 5.20 -6.14
C LEU A 78 4.35 3.67 -6.08
N THR A 79 5.34 3.10 -5.40
CA THR A 79 5.45 1.65 -5.26
C THR A 79 4.30 1.10 -4.40
N THR A 80 3.96 1.82 -3.33
CA THR A 80 2.82 1.51 -2.46
C THR A 80 1.49 1.61 -3.22
N ALA A 81 1.21 2.72 -3.91
CA ALA A 81 -0.02 2.88 -4.70
C ALA A 81 -0.15 1.78 -5.78
N LYS A 82 0.96 1.36 -6.41
CA LYS A 82 0.96 0.22 -7.34
C LYS A 82 0.57 -1.09 -6.68
N LEU A 83 1.05 -1.33 -5.45
CA LEU A 83 0.74 -2.51 -4.65
C LEU A 83 -0.75 -2.59 -4.34
N PHE A 84 -1.38 -1.48 -3.93
CA PHE A 84 -2.78 -1.43 -3.49
C PHE A 84 -3.79 -1.81 -4.58
N VAL A 85 -3.44 -1.67 -5.86
CA VAL A 85 -4.29 -2.11 -6.98
C VAL A 85 -4.59 -3.61 -6.91
N THR A 86 -3.61 -4.44 -6.55
CA THR A 86 -3.75 -5.90 -6.54
C THR A 86 -4.75 -6.42 -5.48
N PRO A 87 -4.66 -6.06 -4.19
CA PRO A 87 -5.67 -6.46 -3.21
C PRO A 87 -7.02 -5.79 -3.48
N ALA A 88 -7.06 -4.55 -4.00
CA ALA A 88 -8.31 -3.90 -4.40
C ALA A 88 -9.02 -4.71 -5.50
N GLN A 89 -8.30 -5.13 -6.54
CA GLN A 89 -8.85 -5.96 -7.61
C GLN A 89 -9.31 -7.34 -7.12
N ALA A 90 -8.54 -7.97 -6.23
CA ALA A 90 -8.81 -9.34 -5.79
C ALA A 90 -9.92 -9.44 -4.74
N LYS A 91 -10.01 -8.47 -3.83
CA LYS A 91 -11.00 -8.43 -2.73
C LYS A 91 -11.16 -6.99 -2.23
N PRO A 92 -11.98 -6.16 -2.91
CA PRO A 92 -12.08 -4.71 -2.64
C PRO A 92 -12.33 -4.35 -1.17
N ASN A 93 -13.12 -5.14 -0.44
CA ASN A 93 -13.43 -4.88 0.96
C ASN A 93 -12.20 -4.83 1.89
N VAL A 94 -11.08 -5.43 1.51
CA VAL A 94 -9.86 -5.42 2.36
C VAL A 94 -9.12 -4.09 2.29
N VAL A 95 -9.37 -3.26 1.26
CA VAL A 95 -8.69 -1.96 1.10
C VAL A 95 -9.52 -0.78 1.64
N LEU A 96 -10.68 -1.04 2.24
CA LEU A 96 -11.58 0.01 2.75
C LEU A 96 -10.90 0.93 3.76
N SER A 97 -10.05 0.39 4.62
CA SER A 97 -9.28 1.16 5.61
C SER A 97 -8.26 2.14 5.00
N ALA A 98 -7.92 1.98 3.72
CA ALA A 98 -6.98 2.83 3.01
C ALA A 98 -7.65 3.79 2.01
N VAL A 99 -8.98 3.76 1.90
CA VAL A 99 -9.73 4.60 0.94
C VAL A 99 -9.41 6.07 1.13
N ASP A 100 -9.51 6.59 2.36
CA ASP A 100 -9.25 8.00 2.65
C ASP A 100 -7.84 8.41 2.21
N THR A 101 -6.82 7.62 2.58
CA THR A 101 -5.43 7.89 2.20
C THR A 101 -5.20 7.82 0.68
N LEU A 102 -5.86 6.88 -0.02
CA LEU A 102 -5.78 6.78 -1.47
C LEU A 102 -6.46 7.98 -2.15
N ALA A 103 -7.60 8.43 -1.61
CA ALA A 103 -8.32 9.58 -2.12
C ALA A 103 -7.57 10.88 -1.90
N ASP A 104 -7.00 11.09 -0.71
CA ASP A 104 -6.12 12.22 -0.41
C ASP A 104 -4.95 12.29 -1.41
N ARG A 105 -4.36 11.15 -1.78
CA ARG A 105 -3.29 11.09 -2.79
C ARG A 105 -3.76 11.33 -4.20
N LEU A 106 -5.01 11.03 -4.51
CA LEU A 106 -5.61 11.29 -5.82
C LEU A 106 -6.01 12.78 -5.97
N ALA A 107 -6.52 13.39 -4.91
CA ALA A 107 -6.93 14.80 -4.84
C ALA A 107 -5.75 15.79 -4.77
N ASP A 108 -4.56 15.32 -4.37
CA ASP A 108 -3.36 16.18 -4.27
C ASP A 108 -2.86 16.63 -5.66
N ASP A 109 -3.09 17.90 -5.99
CA ASP A 109 -2.65 18.55 -7.24
C ASP A 109 -1.11 18.65 -7.36
N GLU A 110 -0.38 18.61 -6.24
CA GLU A 110 1.10 18.61 -6.24
C GLU A 110 1.69 17.21 -6.34
N GLU A 111 0.87 16.17 -6.16
CA GLU A 111 1.31 14.79 -6.24
C GLU A 111 1.67 14.39 -7.67
N PHE A 112 2.65 13.50 -7.76
CA PHE A 112 3.07 12.95 -9.03
C PHE A 112 1.95 12.18 -9.72
N TYR A 113 1.64 12.54 -10.96
CA TYR A 113 0.50 12.01 -11.70
C TYR A 113 0.41 10.47 -11.74
N TYR A 114 1.54 9.74 -11.75
CA TYR A 114 1.50 8.27 -11.70
C TYR A 114 1.07 7.72 -10.33
N VAL A 115 1.32 8.43 -9.23
CA VAL A 115 0.78 8.06 -7.91
C VAL A 115 -0.74 8.25 -7.93
N ARG A 116 -1.20 9.44 -8.35
CA ARG A 116 -2.61 9.77 -8.51
C ARG A 116 -3.34 8.71 -9.35
N ALA A 117 -2.80 8.38 -10.52
CA ALA A 117 -3.38 7.37 -11.42
C ALA A 117 -3.52 5.98 -10.77
N ARG A 118 -2.55 5.53 -9.97
CA ARG A 118 -2.62 4.22 -9.30
C ARG A 118 -3.57 4.23 -8.10
N CYS A 119 -3.71 5.37 -7.43
CA CYS A 119 -4.72 5.53 -6.38
C CYS A 119 -6.14 5.50 -6.98
N ALA A 120 -6.36 6.20 -8.10
CA ALA A 120 -7.63 6.14 -8.84
C ALA A 120 -7.99 4.71 -9.26
N GLU A 121 -7.03 3.96 -9.81
CA GLU A 121 -7.25 2.55 -10.21
C GLU A 121 -7.61 1.64 -9.03
N ALA A 122 -6.97 1.83 -7.87
CA ALA A 122 -7.33 1.07 -6.67
C ALA A 122 -8.75 1.43 -6.18
N LEU A 123 -9.09 2.72 -6.17
CA LEU A 123 -10.41 3.21 -5.77
C LEU A 123 -11.52 2.77 -6.74
N ASP A 124 -11.24 2.64 -8.04
CA ASP A 124 -12.19 2.13 -9.03
C ASP A 124 -12.67 0.71 -8.69
N TYR A 125 -11.73 -0.18 -8.30
CA TYR A 125 -12.11 -1.52 -7.86
C TYR A 125 -12.98 -1.52 -6.60
N VAL A 126 -12.76 -0.57 -5.69
CA VAL A 126 -13.63 -0.38 -4.52
C VAL A 126 -14.99 0.15 -4.95
N ALA A 127 -15.03 1.16 -5.83
CA ALA A 127 -16.26 1.76 -6.35
C ALA A 127 -17.19 0.74 -7.01
N LEU A 128 -16.62 -0.17 -7.79
CA LEU A 128 -17.36 -1.22 -8.50
C LEU A 128 -18.08 -2.19 -7.55
N ASN A 129 -17.53 -2.41 -6.35
CA ASN A 129 -18.09 -3.32 -5.36
C ASN A 129 -18.93 -2.61 -4.29
N SER A 130 -18.49 -1.41 -3.91
CA SER A 130 -18.99 -0.64 -2.78
C SER A 130 -18.94 0.87 -3.09
N PRO A 131 -19.83 1.37 -3.97
CA PRO A 131 -19.77 2.76 -4.43
C PRO A 131 -19.93 3.76 -3.27
N GLN A 132 -20.77 3.45 -2.28
CA GLN A 132 -20.94 4.32 -1.11
C GLN A 132 -19.68 4.51 -0.28
N ASP A 133 -18.68 3.64 -0.42
CA ASP A 133 -17.43 3.73 0.34
C ASP A 133 -16.41 4.66 -0.34
N VAL A 134 -16.61 5.08 -1.59
CA VAL A 134 -15.69 5.96 -2.35
C VAL A 134 -16.38 7.11 -3.09
N ALA A 135 -17.71 7.19 -3.06
CA ALA A 135 -18.52 8.16 -3.81
C ALA A 135 -19.01 9.33 -2.94
N ASP A 136 -18.20 9.80 -2.00
CA ASP A 136 -18.47 11.07 -1.34
C ASP A 136 -18.40 12.22 -2.37
N PRO A 137 -19.45 13.04 -2.54
CA PRO A 137 -19.44 14.17 -3.47
C PRO A 137 -18.23 15.10 -3.32
N ASP A 138 -17.71 15.27 -2.11
CA ASP A 138 -16.53 16.10 -1.86
C ASP A 138 -15.28 15.48 -2.50
N MET A 139 -15.08 14.15 -2.36
CA MET A 139 -13.98 13.45 -3.03
C MET A 139 -14.07 13.57 -4.55
N LEU A 140 -15.27 13.45 -5.14
CA LEU A 140 -15.46 13.61 -6.57
C LEU A 140 -15.21 15.06 -7.04
N ALA A 141 -15.54 16.05 -6.22
CA ALA A 141 -15.28 17.46 -6.51
C ALA A 141 -13.78 17.78 -6.51
N ASP A 142 -13.00 17.06 -5.70
CA ASP A 142 -11.55 17.20 -5.61
C ASP A 142 -10.79 16.47 -6.74
N LEU A 143 -11.45 15.59 -7.50
CA LEU A 143 -10.86 14.92 -8.67
C LEU A 143 -10.62 15.90 -9.82
N ARG A 144 -9.41 16.46 -9.88
CA ARG A 144 -8.94 17.24 -11.04
C ARG A 144 -8.17 16.34 -12.02
N ILE A 145 -8.84 15.92 -13.10
CA ILE A 145 -8.23 15.15 -14.22
C ILE A 145 -7.57 16.10 -15.22
#